data_AF-A0A6I7Q9N7-F1
#
_entry.id   AF-A0A6I7Q9N7-F1
#
_cell.length_a   1.000
_cell.length_b   1.000
_cell.length_c   1.000
_cell.angle_alpha   90.00
_cell.angle_beta   90.00
_cell.angle_gamma   90.00
#
_symmetry.space_group_name_H-M   'P 1'
#
loop_
_entity.id
_entity.type
_entity.pdbx_description
1 polymer ?
#
loop_
_entity_poly.entity_id
_entity_poly.type
_entity_poly.pdbx_seq_one_letter_code
_entity_poly.pdbx_strand_id
1 'polypeptide(L)'
;MRTTIDIPDELMKEAKKKAIEEGITLKELFTRTLEKELSGGVPAQTAPWKQLHGKGSAEALQPEDSGFEGYSGPDWNHSVQVNEPED
;
A
#
# COMPACT_ATOMS: atom_id res chain seq x y z
N MET A 1 2.36 -27.53 -15.08
CA MET A 1 1.46 -28.60 -14.57
C MET A 1 0.10 -28.45 -15.24
N ARG A 2 -0.65 -29.52 -15.49
CA ARG A 2 -2.04 -29.44 -15.97
C ARG A 2 -2.95 -29.64 -14.76
N THR A 3 -3.74 -28.63 -14.45
CA THR A 3 -4.68 -28.63 -13.33
C THR A 3 -6.08 -28.41 -13.89
N THR A 4 -7.05 -29.16 -13.39
CA THR A 4 -8.47 -28.97 -13.71
C THR A 4 -9.14 -28.33 -12.49
N ILE A 5 -9.88 -27.25 -12.73
CA ILE A 5 -10.63 -26.53 -11.70
C ILE A 5 -12.06 -26.35 -12.19
N ASP A 6 -13.03 -26.52 -11.30
CA ASP A 6 -14.43 -26.25 -11.58
C ASP A 6 -14.70 -24.75 -11.39
N ILE A 7 -15.22 -24.10 -12.43
CA ILE A 7 -15.53 -22.67 -12.43
C ILE A 7 -17.02 -22.50 -12.77
N PRO A 8 -17.78 -21.70 -12.00
CA PRO A 8 -19.16 -21.36 -12.35
C PRO A 8 -19.25 -20.72 -13.74
N ASP A 9 -20.32 -21.06 -14.47
CA ASP A 9 -20.50 -20.61 -15.86
C ASP A 9 -20.53 -19.08 -16.00
N GLU A 10 -21.18 -18.41 -15.04
CA GLU A 10 -21.24 -16.94 -14.98
C GLU A 10 -19.84 -16.31 -14.85
N LEU A 11 -19.00 -16.87 -13.97
CA LEU A 11 -17.62 -16.39 -13.76
C LEU A 11 -16.78 -16.63 -15.03
N MET A 12 -16.98 -17.76 -15.71
CA MET A 12 -16.28 -18.06 -16.95
C MET A 12 -16.66 -17.10 -18.09
N LYS A 13 -17.92 -16.63 -18.14
CA LYS A 13 -18.36 -15.60 -19.10
C LYS A 13 -17.68 -14.25 -18.83
N GLU A 14 -17.65 -13.83 -17.57
CA GLU A 14 -16.98 -12.57 -17.19
C GLU A 14 -15.47 -12.62 -17.46
N ALA A 15 -14.82 -13.75 -17.14
CA ALA A 15 -13.40 -13.95 -17.44
C ALA A 15 -13.10 -13.86 -18.93
N LYS A 16 -13.96 -14.45 -19.78
CA LYS A 16 -13.84 -14.35 -21.25
C LYS A 16 -14.01 -12.91 -21.73
N LYS A 17 -15.01 -12.19 -21.22
CA LYS A 17 -15.24 -10.79 -21.58
C LYS A 17 -14.00 -9.94 -21.26
N LYS A 18 -13.48 -10.08 -20.05
CA LYS A 18 -12.28 -9.38 -19.60
C LYS A 18 -11.03 -9.74 -20.42
N ALA A 19 -10.86 -11.00 -20.79
CA ALA A 19 -9.76 -11.44 -21.65
C ALA A 19 -9.83 -10.78 -23.04
N ILE A 20 -11.04 -10.65 -23.61
CA ILE A 20 -11.26 -9.98 -24.90
C ILE A 20 -10.99 -8.48 -24.80
N GLU A 21 -11.49 -7.83 -23.74
CA GLU A 21 -11.29 -6.39 -23.50
C GLU A 21 -9.81 -6.03 -23.37
N GLU A 22 -9.02 -6.88 -22.70
CA GLU A 22 -7.59 -6.68 -22.53
C GLU A 22 -6.75 -7.23 -23.71
N GLY A 23 -7.36 -7.93 -24.66
CA GLY A 23 -6.67 -8.53 -25.82
C GLY A 23 -5.73 -9.69 -25.46
N ILE A 24 -5.96 -10.36 -24.33
CA ILE A 24 -5.12 -11.45 -23.81
C ILE A 24 -5.83 -12.81 -23.87
N THR A 25 -5.07 -13.89 -23.73
CA THR A 25 -5.66 -15.23 -23.64
C THR A 25 -6.23 -15.51 -22.25
N LEU A 26 -7.23 -16.39 -22.16
CA LEU A 26 -7.77 -16.86 -20.88
C LEU A 26 -6.69 -17.44 -19.95
N LYS A 27 -5.74 -18.20 -20.51
CA LYS A 27 -4.62 -18.76 -19.74
C LYS A 27 -3.78 -17.66 -19.10
N GLU A 28 -3.47 -16.62 -19.86
CA GLU A 28 -2.67 -15.50 -19.39
C GLU A 28 -3.41 -14.69 -18.31
N LEU A 29 -4.71 -14.47 -18.50
CA LEU A 29 -5.56 -13.88 -17.48
C LEU A 29 -5.51 -14.69 -16.17
N PHE A 30 -5.70 -16.01 -16.22
CA PHE A 30 -5.65 -16.85 -15.01
C PHE A 30 -4.26 -16.85 -14.38
N THR A 31 -3.20 -16.94 -15.18
CA THR A 31 -1.82 -16.96 -14.69
C THR A 31 -1.48 -15.64 -13.99
N ARG A 32 -1.78 -14.50 -14.62
CA ARG A 32 -1.56 -13.16 -14.04
C ARG A 32 -2.34 -12.97 -12.75
N THR A 33 -3.59 -13.44 -12.71
CA THR A 33 -4.43 -13.28 -11.52
C THR A 33 -3.92 -14.14 -10.38
N LEU A 34 -3.55 -15.39 -10.64
CA LEU A 34 -2.92 -16.27 -9.65
C LEU A 34 -1.58 -15.71 -9.17
N GLU A 35 -0.74 -15.22 -10.08
CA GLU A 35 0.54 -14.61 -9.73
C GLU A 35 0.34 -13.35 -8.88
N LYS A 36 -0.67 -12.53 -9.18
CA LYS A 36 -1.01 -11.36 -8.38
C LYS A 36 -1.47 -11.73 -6.97
N GLU A 37 -2.32 -12.76 -6.85
CA GLU A 37 -2.79 -13.24 -5.53
C GLU A 37 -1.64 -13.85 -4.72
N LEU A 38 -0.75 -14.61 -5.37
CA LEU A 38 0.39 -15.25 -4.71
C LEU A 38 1.55 -14.28 -4.40
N SER A 39 1.75 -13.29 -5.27
CA SER A 39 2.69 -12.18 -5.03
C SER A 39 2.10 -11.14 -4.08
N GLY A 40 0.81 -11.27 -3.76
CA GLY A 40 0.01 -10.42 -2.88
C GLY A 40 0.25 -10.67 -1.40
N GLY A 41 1.51 -10.75 -0.98
CA GLY A 41 1.86 -9.98 0.21
C GLY A 41 1.47 -8.54 -0.13
N VAL A 42 0.38 -8.04 0.47
CA VAL A 42 -0.05 -6.65 0.36
C VAL A 42 1.22 -5.81 0.36
N PRO A 43 1.51 -4.98 -0.66
CA PRO A 43 2.67 -4.11 -0.56
C PRO A 43 2.43 -3.35 0.72
N ALA A 44 3.24 -3.61 1.76
CA ALA A 44 3.11 -2.98 3.06
C ALA A 44 2.92 -1.52 2.73
N GLN A 45 1.70 -1.01 2.93
CA GLN A 45 1.37 0.34 2.53
C GLN A 45 2.23 1.17 3.45
N THR A 46 3.44 1.49 2.97
CA THR A 46 4.40 2.28 3.70
C THR A 46 3.61 3.53 4.00
N ALA A 47 3.34 3.72 5.28
CA ALA A 47 2.38 4.72 5.66
C ALA A 47 2.88 6.06 5.07
N PRO A 48 1.98 6.90 4.55
CA PRO A 48 2.37 8.04 3.71
C PRO A 48 3.40 8.97 4.40
N TRP A 49 3.42 8.99 5.73
CA TRP A 49 4.40 9.71 6.55
C TRP A 49 5.81 9.10 6.54
N LYS A 50 5.96 7.78 6.37
CA LYS A 50 7.26 7.10 6.22
C LYS A 50 7.97 7.49 4.92
N GLN A 51 7.22 7.86 3.87
CA GLN A 51 7.78 8.44 2.63
C GLN A 51 8.27 9.89 2.79
N LEU A 52 7.75 10.58 3.81
CA LEU A 52 8.10 11.96 4.14
C LEU A 52 9.21 12.05 5.19
N HIS A 53 9.66 10.92 5.75
CA HIS A 53 10.75 10.87 6.72
C HIS A 53 12.06 11.34 6.08
N GLY A 54 12.61 12.46 6.56
CA GLY A 54 13.80 13.11 5.97
C GLY A 54 13.52 13.91 4.68
N LYS A 55 12.27 13.96 4.20
CA LYS A 55 11.85 14.84 3.09
C LYS A 55 11.08 16.04 3.65
N GLY A 56 11.84 17.09 3.93
CA GLY A 56 11.34 18.42 4.29
C GLY A 56 12.55 19.34 4.44
N SER A 57 12.46 20.57 3.93
CA SER A 57 13.47 21.59 4.20
C SER A 57 13.23 22.15 5.60
N ALA A 58 13.68 21.42 6.62
CA ALA A 58 13.91 21.99 7.95
C ALA A 58 15.21 22.81 7.99
N GLU A 59 16.06 22.74 6.96
CA GLU A 59 17.27 23.56 6.84
C GLU A 59 17.00 25.08 6.88
N ALA A 60 15.81 25.51 6.45
CA ALA A 60 15.41 26.91 6.43
C ALA A 60 14.51 27.32 7.61
N LEU A 61 14.10 26.36 8.45
CA LEU A 61 13.26 26.62 9.62
C LEU A 61 14.16 26.78 10.84
N GLN A 62 14.15 27.97 11.42
CA GLN A 62 14.87 28.23 12.65
C GLN A 62 14.03 27.76 13.85
N PRO A 63 14.66 27.39 14.98
CA PRO A 63 13.93 27.05 16.20
C PRO A 63 12.92 28.12 16.63
N GLU A 64 13.19 29.38 16.27
CA GLU A 64 12.39 30.58 16.53
C GLU A 64 11.13 30.67 15.65
N ASP A 65 11.13 30.02 14.48
CA ASP A 65 9.96 29.97 13.58
C ASP A 65 8.88 29.00 14.10
N SER A 66 9.24 28.18 15.09
CA SER A 66 8.25 27.39 15.82
C SER A 66 7.43 28.33 16.69
N GLY A 67 6.16 28.56 16.35
CA GLY A 67 5.22 29.39 17.12
C GLY A 67 4.89 28.89 18.54
N PHE A 68 5.74 28.04 19.11
CA PHE A 68 5.72 27.54 20.47
C PHE A 68 6.65 28.35 21.39
N GLU A 69 6.72 29.66 21.17
CA GLU A 69 7.43 30.56 22.07
C GLU A 69 6.74 30.59 23.44
N GLY A 70 7.40 30.06 24.47
CA GLY A 70 6.94 30.11 25.86
C GLY A 70 6.33 28.83 26.44
N TYR A 71 6.34 27.69 25.73
CA TYR A 71 5.96 26.43 26.38
C TYR A 71 7.12 25.89 27.26
N SER A 72 7.10 26.25 28.54
CA SER A 72 7.89 25.63 29.61
C SER A 72 7.06 24.63 30.42
N GLY A 73 6.13 23.94 29.76
CA GLY A 73 5.38 22.85 30.39
C GLY A 73 6.28 21.62 30.56
N PRO A 74 5.98 20.74 31.54
CA PRO A 74 6.72 19.50 31.66
C PRO A 74 6.63 18.73 30.34
N ASP A 75 7.71 18.02 30.02
CA ASP A 75 7.93 17.31 28.76
C ASP A 75 7.01 16.07 28.64
N TRP A 76 5.70 16.32 28.53
CA TRP A 76 4.67 15.28 28.42
C TRP A 76 4.63 14.65 27.02
N ASN A 77 5.45 15.13 26.09
CA ASN A 77 5.49 14.63 24.71
C ASN A 77 6.34 13.37 24.52
N HIS A 78 6.98 12.85 25.58
CA HIS A 78 7.74 11.60 25.53
C HIS A 78 6.89 10.35 25.23
N SER A 79 5.55 10.48 25.22
CA SER A 79 4.62 9.36 25.06
C SER A 79 3.62 9.53 23.91
N VAL A 80 3.87 10.42 22.94
CA VAL A 80 3.12 10.39 21.66
C VAL A 80 3.80 9.36 20.75
N GLN A 81 3.62 8.08 21.08
CA GLN A 81 3.98 7.00 20.17
C GLN A 81 2.96 7.01 19.03
N VAL A 82 3.43 7.28 17.82
CA VAL A 82 2.63 7.03 16.61
C VAL A 82 2.41 5.52 16.55
N ASN A 83 1.16 5.09 16.36
CA ASN A 83 0.85 3.67 16.26
C ASN A 83 1.53 3.10 15.00
N GLU A 84 2.71 2.50 15.15
CA GLU A 84 3.45 1.89 14.07
C GLU A 84 2.76 0.57 13.70
N PRO A 85 2.47 0.32 12.42
CA PRO A 85 2.00 -1.00 12.00
C PRO A 85 3.14 -2.02 12.19
N GLU A 86 2.82 -3.17 12.79
CA GLU A 86 3.76 -4.30 12.89
C GLU A 86 4.17 -4.79 11.48
N ASP A 87 5.46 -5.10 11.32
CA ASP A 87 6.11 -5.48 10.05
C ASP A 87 5.67 -6.86 9.53
#